data_AF-A0A3D0S442-F1
#
_entry.id   AF-A0A3D0S442-F1
#
_cell.length_a   1.000
_cell.length_b   1.000
_cell.length_c   1.000
_cell.angle_alpha   90.00
_cell.angle_beta   90.00
_cell.angle_gamma   90.00
#
_symmetry.space_group_name_H-M   'P 1'
#
loop_
_entity.id
_entity.type
_entity.pdbx_description
1 polymer ?
#
loop_
_entity_poly.entity_id
_entity_poly.type
_entity_poly.pdbx_seq_one_letter_code
_entity_poly.pdbx_strand_id
1 'polypeptide(L)'
;MYEELKRRIVASKFIDVLRQEMRFDEDEYARLVVHLEGLAQVMKTRGSLDKELALHLYLIPQMTRNAFLSYTDRTRDSAIASQLEDAWVDLDALVIECLT
;
A
#
# COMPACT_ATOMS: atom_id res chain seq x y z
N MET A 1 1.44 10.96 16.97
CA MET A 1 2.11 10.65 15.69
C MET A 1 1.85 9.21 15.24
N TYR A 2 2.35 8.16 15.91
CA TYR A 2 2.09 6.76 15.51
C TYR A 2 0.61 6.41 15.39
N GLU A 3 -0.20 6.66 16.43
CA GLU A 3 -1.64 6.32 16.41
C GLU A 3 -2.42 7.10 15.34
N GLU A 4 -1.88 8.24 14.91
CA GLU A 4 -2.46 8.99 13.81
C GLU A 4 -2.08 8.37 12.46
N LEU A 5 -0.81 8.02 12.26
CA LEU A 5 -0.36 7.30 11.06
C LEU A 5 -1.08 5.96 10.91
N LYS A 6 -1.19 5.18 11.99
CA LYS A 6 -1.97 3.93 12.02
C LYS A 6 -3.39 4.17 11.50
N ARG A 7 -4.11 5.14 12.07
CA ARG A 7 -5.49 5.44 11.66
C ARG A 7 -5.58 5.85 10.19
N ARG A 8 -4.63 6.65 9.69
CA ARG A 8 -4.62 7.10 8.30
C ARG A 8 -4.31 5.96 7.32
N ILE A 9 -3.40 5.05 7.67
CA ILE A 9 -3.07 3.86 6.84
C ILE A 9 -4.28 2.91 6.79
N VAL A 10 -4.88 2.62 7.95
CA VAL A 10 -6.07 1.74 8.03
C VAL A 10 -7.27 2.32 7.28
N ALA A 11 -7.42 3.65 7.29
CA ALA A 11 -8.50 4.35 6.59
C ALA A 11 -8.17 4.72 5.12
N SER A 12 -7.02 4.31 4.59
CA SER A 12 -6.64 4.58 3.21
C SER A 12 -7.64 3.94 2.25
N LYS A 13 -8.08 4.70 1.26
CA LYS A 13 -9.05 4.22 0.26
C LYS A 13 -8.39 3.63 -0.96
N PHE A 14 -7.06 3.70 -1.08
CA PHE A 14 -6.34 3.20 -2.25
C PHE A 14 -6.73 1.75 -2.59
N ILE A 15 -6.69 0.87 -1.60
CA ILE A 15 -7.03 -0.54 -1.79
C ILE A 15 -8.52 -0.72 -2.11
N ASP A 16 -9.40 0.04 -1.47
CA ASP A 16 -10.84 -0.05 -1.72
C ASP A 16 -11.20 0.39 -3.14
N VAL A 17 -10.65 1.52 -3.60
CA VAL A 17 -10.79 2.02 -4.97
C VAL A 17 -10.23 1.01 -5.96
N LEU A 18 -9.03 0.49 -5.69
CA LEU A 18 -8.38 -0.48 -6.56
C LEU A 18 -9.22 -1.76 -6.73
N ARG A 19 -9.89 -2.24 -5.68
CA ARG A 19 -10.73 -3.44 -5.75
C ARG A 19 -12.11 -3.21 -6.35
N GLN A 20 -12.76 -2.11 -5.97
CA GLN A 20 -14.16 -1.87 -6.31
C GLN A 20 -14.29 -1.26 -7.71
N GLU A 21 -13.40 -0.33 -8.02
CA GLU A 21 -13.44 0.44 -9.27
C GLU A 21 -12.44 -0.10 -10.30
N MET A 22 -11.55 -1.00 -9.90
CA MET A 22 -10.45 -1.50 -10.74
C MET A 22 -9.59 -0.35 -11.29
N ARG A 23 -9.45 0.75 -10.55
CA ARG A 23 -8.76 1.95 -11.00
C ARG A 23 -7.51 2.20 -10.17
N PHE A 24 -6.45 2.67 -10.81
CA PHE A 24 -5.31 3.25 -10.10
C PHE A 24 -5.62 4.70 -9.72
N ASP A 25 -5.72 4.98 -8.43
CA ASP A 25 -5.94 6.33 -7.91
C ASP A 25 -4.62 6.89 -7.40
N GLU A 26 -3.99 7.74 -8.23
CA GLU A 26 -2.67 8.30 -7.96
C GLU A 26 -2.64 9.16 -6.69
N ASP A 27 -3.74 9.86 -6.41
CA ASP A 27 -3.85 10.74 -5.24
C ASP A 27 -3.95 9.94 -3.94
N GLU A 28 -4.77 8.89 -3.92
CA GLU A 28 -4.84 7.96 -2.78
C GLU A 28 -3.54 7.17 -2.60
N TYR A 29 -2.89 6.77 -3.70
CA TYR A 29 -1.59 6.11 -3.67
C TYR A 29 -0.52 7.01 -3.04
N ALA A 30 -0.36 8.25 -3.53
CA ALA A 30 0.62 9.19 -3.00
C ALA A 30 0.38 9.50 -1.52
N ARG A 31 -0.89 9.65 -1.10
CA ARG A 31 -1.24 9.81 0.32
C ARG A 31 -0.81 8.61 1.16
N LEU A 32 -1.05 7.40 0.68
CA LEU A 32 -0.66 6.17 1.36
C LEU A 32 0.87 6.08 1.51
N VAL A 33 1.63 6.37 0.44
CA VAL A 33 3.11 6.37 0.47
C VAL A 33 3.64 7.32 1.54
N VAL A 34 3.17 8.58 1.58
CA VAL A 34 3.58 9.56 2.60
C VAL A 34 3.31 9.04 4.03
N HIS A 35 2.20 8.33 4.24
CA HIS A 35 1.88 7.78 5.55
C HIS A 35 2.77 6.59 5.93
N LEU A 36 3.10 5.74 4.95
CA LEU A 36 4.00 4.60 5.14
C LEU A 36 5.45 5.07 5.38
N GLU A 37 5.95 6.07 4.64
CA GLU A 37 7.25 6.69 4.90
C GLU A 37 7.32 7.28 6.31
N GLY A 38 6.27 8.01 6.71
CA GLY A 38 6.15 8.53 8.07
C GLY A 38 6.15 7.43 9.12
N LEU A 39 5.50 6.30 8.85
CA LEU A 39 5.51 5.14 9.73
C LEU A 39 6.91 4.51 9.81
N ALA A 40 7.60 4.31 8.69
CA ALA A 40 8.95 3.75 8.65
C ALA A 40 9.92 4.56 9.53
N GLN A 41 9.87 5.90 9.46
CA GLN A 41 10.70 6.74 10.33
C GLN A 41 10.36 6.59 11.82
N VAL A 42 9.07 6.45 12.15
CA VAL A 42 8.64 6.21 13.55
C VAL A 42 9.12 4.85 14.04
N MET A 43 9.05 3.82 13.20
CA MET A 43 9.35 2.44 13.56
C MET A 43 10.83 2.22 13.92
N LYS A 44 11.75 2.97 13.29
CA LYS A 44 13.18 3.01 13.66
C LYS A 44 13.46 3.28 15.14
N THR A 45 12.53 3.91 15.85
CA THR A 45 12.69 4.26 17.28
C THR A 45 11.73 3.51 18.20
N ARG A 46 10.53 3.15 17.73
CA ARG A 46 9.49 2.51 18.56
C ARG A 46 9.74 1.01 18.77
N GLY A 47 10.34 0.33 17.80
CA GLY A 47 10.72 -1.09 17.88
C GLY A 47 9.57 -2.10 18.05
N SER A 48 8.31 -1.66 18.09
CA SER A 48 7.13 -2.54 18.22
C SER A 48 5.96 -2.03 17.39
N LEU A 49 5.39 -2.96 16.62
CA LEU A 49 4.25 -2.73 15.75
C LEU A 49 3.01 -3.43 16.31
N ASP A 50 1.89 -2.72 16.32
CA ASP A 50 0.60 -3.31 16.66
C ASP A 50 0.15 -4.34 15.60
N LYS A 51 -0.51 -5.42 16.05
CA LYS A 51 -0.89 -6.55 15.19
C LYS A 51 -1.89 -6.19 14.10
N GLU A 52 -2.81 -5.27 14.39
CA GLU A 52 -3.79 -4.79 13.41
C GLU A 52 -3.08 -4.04 12.28
N LEU A 53 -2.14 -3.16 12.65
CA LEU A 53 -1.34 -2.42 11.67
C LEU A 53 -0.45 -3.37 10.87
N ALA A 54 0.16 -4.37 11.50
CA ALA A 54 0.95 -5.39 10.81
C ALA A 54 0.14 -6.10 9.72
N LEU A 55 -1.10 -6.51 10.04
CA LEU A 55 -2.00 -7.13 9.08
C LEU A 55 -2.29 -6.20 7.89
N HIS A 56 -2.61 -4.93 8.16
CA HIS A 56 -2.84 -3.95 7.10
C HIS A 56 -1.63 -3.74 6.21
N LEU A 57 -0.43 -3.64 6.80
CA LEU A 57 0.82 -3.48 6.06
C LEU A 57 1.07 -4.66 5.12
N TYR A 58 0.83 -5.90 5.56
CA TYR A 58 0.97 -7.07 4.68
C TYR A 58 -0.08 -7.11 3.57
N LEU A 59 -1.31 -6.66 3.85
CA LEU A 59 -2.40 -6.70 2.89
C LEU A 59 -2.22 -5.69 1.74
N ILE A 60 -1.67 -4.51 2.01
CA ILE A 60 -1.51 -3.44 1.00
C ILE A 60 -0.78 -3.94 -0.26
N PRO A 61 0.49 -4.40 -0.21
CA PRO A 61 1.20 -4.84 -1.41
C PRO A 61 0.60 -6.13 -1.98
N GLN A 62 0.10 -7.04 -1.14
CA GLN A 62 -0.56 -8.27 -1.60
C GLN A 62 -1.79 -7.97 -2.47
N MET A 63 -2.58 -6.97 -2.08
CA MET A 63 -3.80 -6.61 -2.79
C MET A 63 -3.49 -5.84 -4.07
N THR A 64 -2.48 -4.98 -4.06
CA THR A 64 -1.96 -4.33 -5.28
C THR A 64 -1.47 -5.36 -6.29
N ARG A 65 -0.69 -6.34 -5.84
CA ARG A 65 -0.24 -7.47 -6.68
C ARG A 65 -1.39 -8.27 -7.27
N ASN A 66 -2.43 -8.56 -6.47
CA ASN A 66 -3.60 -9.30 -6.97
C ASN A 66 -4.37 -8.52 -8.04
N ALA A 67 -4.44 -7.19 -7.89
CA ALA A 67 -5.01 -6.34 -8.92
C ALA A 67 -4.18 -6.36 -10.21
N PHE A 68 -2.85 -6.23 -10.10
CA PHE A 68 -1.92 -6.36 -11.23
C PHE A 68 -2.14 -7.68 -12.00
N LEU A 69 -2.13 -8.82 -11.30
CA LEU A 69 -2.33 -10.14 -11.91
C LEU A 69 -3.70 -10.26 -12.61
N SER A 70 -4.73 -9.63 -12.06
CA SER A 70 -6.06 -9.60 -12.66
C SER A 70 -6.11 -8.79 -13.97
N TYR A 71 -5.20 -7.83 -14.14
CA TYR A 71 -5.02 -7.04 -15.36
C TYR A 71 -4.19 -7.77 -16.42
N THR A 72 -3.09 -8.42 -16.01
CA THR A 72 -2.21 -9.17 -16.93
C THR A 72 -2.93 -10.34 -17.59
N ASP A 73 -3.81 -11.03 -16.86
CA ASP A 73 -4.58 -12.16 -17.39
C ASP A 73 -5.66 -11.73 -18.41
N ARG A 74 -6.02 -10.44 -18.47
CA ARG A 74 -7.16 -9.93 -19.24
C ARG A 74 -6.80 -9.23 -20.55
N THR A 75 -5.52 -9.27 -20.96
CA THR A 75 -4.98 -8.65 -22.20
C THR A 75 -5.34 -7.17 -22.40
N ARG A 76 -5.78 -6.47 -21.35
CA ARG A 76 -6.25 -5.08 -21.40
C ARG A 76 -5.16 -4.13 -20.89
N ASP A 77 -4.89 -3.14 -21.74
CA ASP A 77 -4.28 -1.82 -21.50
C ASP A 77 -3.00 -1.77 -20.65
N SER A 78 -1.88 -1.40 -21.29
CA SER A 78 -0.54 -1.52 -20.72
C SER A 78 -0.19 -0.47 -19.66
N ALA A 79 -0.97 0.61 -19.52
CA ALA A 79 -0.61 1.71 -18.63
C ALA A 79 -0.94 1.40 -17.15
N ILE A 80 -2.16 0.96 -16.85
CA ILE A 80 -2.59 0.66 -15.47
C ILE A 80 -1.82 -0.56 -14.93
N ALA A 81 -1.55 -1.55 -15.78
CA ALA A 81 -0.76 -2.72 -15.38
C ALA A 81 0.66 -2.31 -14.94
N SER A 82 1.33 -1.44 -15.70
CA SER A 82 2.64 -0.91 -15.30
C SER A 82 2.57 -0.09 -14.02
N GLN A 83 1.56 0.79 -13.85
CA GLN A 83 1.38 1.54 -12.60
C GLN A 83 1.19 0.62 -11.38
N LEU A 84 0.47 -0.49 -11.54
CA LEU A 84 0.25 -1.46 -10.47
C LEU A 84 1.48 -2.31 -10.18
N GLU A 85 2.30 -2.62 -11.18
CA GLU A 85 3.57 -3.30 -11.02
C GLU A 85 4.54 -2.42 -10.21
N ASP A 86 4.74 -1.17 -10.64
CA ASP A 86 5.59 -0.20 -9.96
C ASP A 86 5.12 0.02 -8.51
N ALA A 87 3.82 0.30 -8.33
CA ALA A 87 3.25 0.52 -7.01
C ALA A 87 3.35 -0.72 -6.11
N TRP A 88 3.22 -1.93 -6.66
CA TRP A 88 3.41 -3.15 -5.86
C TRP A 88 4.83 -3.24 -5.34
N VAL A 89 5.83 -3.04 -6.20
CA VAL A 89 7.25 -3.09 -5.80
C VAL A 89 7.57 -2.03 -4.75
N ASP A 90 7.13 -0.79 -4.97
CA ASP A 90 7.35 0.32 -4.04
C ASP A 90 6.69 0.08 -2.67
N LEU A 91 5.42 -0.37 -2.67
CA LEU A 91 4.69 -0.63 -1.43
C LEU A 91 5.29 -1.81 -0.66
N ASP A 92 5.75 -2.87 -1.34
CA ASP A 92 6.40 -4.02 -0.69
C ASP A 92 7.69 -3.59 0.01
N ALA A 93 8.55 -2.84 -0.68
CA ALA A 93 9.78 -2.31 -0.12
C ALA A 93 9.51 -1.42 1.10
N LEU A 94 8.56 -0.49 0.99
CA LEU A 94 8.24 0.46 2.06
C LEU A 94 7.58 -0.21 3.27
N VAL A 95 6.76 -1.26 3.05
CA VAL A 95 6.21 -2.09 4.12
C VAL A 95 7.31 -2.83 4.85
N ILE A 96 8.31 -3.38 4.14
CA ILE A 96 9.47 -4.02 4.77
C ILE A 96 10.21 -3.01 5.67
N GLU A 97 10.44 -1.79 5.20
CA GLU A 97 11.06 -0.73 6.01
C GLU A 97 10.26 -0.37 7.28
N CYS A 98 8.93 -0.52 7.26
CA CYS A 98 8.11 -0.33 8.46
C CYS A 98 8.25 -1.46 9.48
N LEU A 99 8.73 -2.63 9.05
CA LEU A 99 8.83 -3.86 9.85
C LEU A 99 10.24 -4.13 10.38
N THR A 100 11.27 -3.49 9.81
CA THR A 100 12.69 -3.62 10.18
C THR A 100 13.17 -2.46 11.04
#